data_AF-A0A940DQR6-F1
#
_entry.id   AF-A0A940DQR6-F1
#
_cell.length_a   1.000
_cell.length_b   1.000
_cell.length_c   1.000
_cell.angle_alpha   90.00
_cell.angle_beta   90.00
_cell.angle_gamma   90.00
#
_symmetry.space_group_name_H-M   'P 1'
#
loop_
_entity.id
_entity.type
_entity.pdbx_description
1 polymer ?
#
loop_
_entity_poly.entity_id
_entity_poly.type
_entity_poly.pdbx_seq_one_letter_code
_entity_poly.pdbx_strand_id
1 'polypeptide(L)' 'MTGQDINNYRLTSLEEPTDEMLSTIMKEVCDDATRKNEEASARFFGNLKIMVERKQYEWKDRIDEAVNE' A
#
# COMPACT_ATOMS: atom_id res chain seq x y z
N MET A 1 25.13 15.60 6.79
CA MET A 1 25.07 15.00 5.44
C MET A 1 24.12 15.80 4.57
N THR A 2 24.56 16.25 3.39
CA THR A 2 23.75 17.13 2.55
C THR A 2 22.95 16.31 1.52
N GLY A 3 21.78 16.79 1.10
CA GLY A 3 20.99 16.10 0.07
C GLY A 3 21.72 15.96 -1.28
N GLN A 4 22.74 16.81 -1.53
CA GLN A 4 23.57 16.72 -2.73
C GLN A 4 24.46 15.48 -2.75
N ASP A 5 24.95 15.03 -1.59
CA ASP A 5 25.80 13.84 -1.48
C ASP A 5 25.03 12.55 -1.79
N ILE A 6 23.79 12.45 -1.28
CA ILE A 6 22.88 11.32 -1.57
C ILE A 6 22.46 11.30 -3.04
N ASN A 7 22.17 12.44 -3.63
CA ASN A 7 21.76 12.51 -5.03
C ASN A 7 22.90 12.13 -5.99
N ASN A 8 24.14 12.52 -5.67
CA ASN A 8 25.29 12.08 -6.45
C ASN A 8 25.48 10.56 -6.39
N TYR A 9 25.33 9.97 -5.20
CA TYR A 9 25.35 8.52 -5.04
C TYR A 9 24.25 7.81 -5.83
N ARG A 10 23.02 8.33 -5.79
CA ARG A 10 21.87 7.74 -6.50
C ARG A 10 21.98 7.78 -8.02
N LEU A 11 22.63 8.81 -8.58
CA LEU A 11 22.57 9.11 -10.01
C LEU A 11 23.85 8.75 -10.78
N THR A 12 25.02 8.94 -10.18
CA THR A 12 26.28 8.96 -10.94
C THR A 12 27.49 8.32 -10.24
N SER A 13 27.42 8.03 -8.93
CA SER A 13 28.54 7.42 -8.21
C SER A 13 28.64 5.92 -8.45
N LEU A 14 29.88 5.44 -8.56
CA LEU A 14 30.23 4.01 -8.54
C LEU A 14 30.89 3.60 -7.20
N GLU A 15 31.07 4.54 -6.28
CA GLU A 15 31.61 4.29 -4.94
C GLU A 15 30.53 3.77 -3.99
N GLU A 16 30.89 2.90 -3.05
CA GLU A 16 29.96 2.41 -2.03
C GLU A 16 29.45 3.54 -1.12
N PRO A 17 28.18 3.49 -0.69
CA PRO A 17 27.62 4.52 0.19
C PRO A 17 28.23 4.38 1.57
N THR A 18 28.37 5.50 2.28
CA THR A 18 28.69 5.45 3.71
C THR A 18 27.52 4.86 4.50
N ASP A 19 27.77 4.34 5.70
CA ASP A 19 26.74 3.78 6.58
C ASP A 19 25.58 4.75 6.83
N GLU A 20 25.86 6.06 6.97
CA GLU A 20 24.83 7.07 7.16
C GLU A 20 23.97 7.25 5.89
N MET A 21 24.59 7.26 4.70
CA MET A 21 23.88 7.35 3.41
C MET A 21 23.01 6.12 3.20
N LEU A 22 23.56 4.92 3.45
CA LEU A 22 22.84 3.66 3.35
C LEU A 22 21.66 3.63 4.31
N SER A 23 21.85 4.04 5.56
CA SER A 23 20.78 4.13 6.57
C SER A 23 19.63 5.04 6.10
N THR A 24 19.96 6.19 5.51
CA THR A 24 18.96 7.13 5.00
C THR A 24 18.16 6.52 3.84
N ILE A 25 18.85 5.88 2.89
CA ILE A 25 18.22 5.21 1.76
C ILE A 25 17.32 4.06 2.23
N MET A 26 17.81 3.23 3.15
CA MET A 26 17.04 2.11 3.69
C MET A 26 15.79 2.57 4.46
N LYS A 27 15.90 3.69 5.18
CA LYS A 27 14.74 4.30 5.83
C LYS A 27 13.69 4.75 4.81
N GLU A 28 14.09 5.46 3.75
CA GLU A 28 13.17 5.87 2.68
C GLU A 28 12.51 4.67 1.99
N VAL A 29 13.26 3.60 1.73
CA VAL A 29 12.72 2.36 1.14
C VAL A 29 11.73 1.68 2.09
N CYS A 30 12.03 1.64 3.39
CA CYS A 30 11.15 1.09 4.41
C CYS A 30 9.83 1.87 4.48
N ASP A 31 9.91 3.20 4.49
CA ASP A 31 8.75 4.08 4.53
C ASP A 31 7.88 3.90 3.28
N ASP A 32 8.49 3.83 2.08
CA ASP A 32 7.77 3.61 0.84
C ASP A 32 7.11 2.22 0.76
N ALA A 33 7.81 1.17 1.20
CA ALA A 33 7.27 -0.19 1.28
C ALA A 33 6.09 -0.28 2.26
N THR A 34 6.22 0.35 3.43
CA THR A 34 5.17 0.42 4.45
C THR A 34 3.93 1.11 3.88
N ARG A 35 4.10 2.30 3.29
CA ARG A 35 3.01 3.05 2.66
C ARG A 35 2.31 2.25 1.56
N LYS A 36 3.07 1.62 0.65
CA LYS A 36 2.50 0.78 -0.42
C LYS A 36 1.71 -0.39 0.14
N ASN A 37 2.19 -1.02 1.21
CA ASN A 37 1.50 -2.12 1.86
C ASN A 37 0.19 -1.67 2.53
N GLU A 38 0.19 -0.52 3.20
CA GLU A 38 -1.00 0.08 3.79
C GLU A 38 -2.05 0.44 2.72
N GLU A 39 -1.62 1.06 1.62
CA GLU A 39 -2.50 1.39 0.50
C GLU A 39 -3.10 0.15 -0.16
N ALA A 40 -2.29 -0.90 -0.39
CA ALA A 40 -2.76 -2.16 -0.94
C ALA A 40 -3.78 -2.84 0.01
N SER A 41 -3.47 -2.86 1.30
CA SER A 41 -4.36 -3.42 2.33
C SER A 41 -5.69 -2.67 2.40
N ALA A 42 -5.64 -1.34 2.41
CA ALA A 42 -6.84 -0.49 2.42
C ALA A 42 -7.73 -0.76 1.19
N ARG A 43 -7.13 -0.86 -0.01
CA ARG A 43 -7.86 -1.19 -1.24
C ARG A 43 -8.49 -2.58 -1.16
N PHE A 44 -7.74 -3.58 -0.69
CA PHE A 44 -8.22 -4.95 -0.56
C PHE A 44 -9.44 -5.04 0.38
N PHE A 45 -9.33 -4.48 1.58
CA PHE A 45 -10.43 -4.50 2.56
C PHE A 45 -11.60 -3.61 2.14
N GLY A 46 -11.36 -2.50 1.44
CA GLY A 46 -12.41 -1.70 0.81
C GLY A 46 -13.22 -2.51 -0.19
N ASN A 47 -12.55 -3.25 -1.07
CA ASN A 47 -13.22 -4.14 -2.03
C ASN A 47 -13.99 -5.28 -1.34
N LEU A 48 -13.41 -5.88 -0.29
CA LEU A 48 -14.11 -6.89 0.51
C LEU A 48 -15.41 -6.36 1.10
N LYS A 49 -15.38 -5.15 1.65
CA LYS A 49 -16.58 -4.52 2.23
C LYS A 49 -17.68 -4.35 1.18
N ILE A 50 -17.34 -3.84 -0.01
CA ILE A 50 -18.29 -3.69 -1.12
C ILE A 50 -18.89 -5.04 -1.53
N MET A 51 -18.06 -6.10 -1.60
CA MET A 51 -18.54 -7.44 -1.94
C MET A 51 -19.50 -8.00 -0.88
N VAL A 52 -19.20 -7.80 0.40
CA VAL A 52 -20.07 -8.22 1.51
C VAL A 52 -21.40 -7.48 1.45
N GLU A 53 -21.39 -6.17 1.29
CA GLU A 53 -22.61 -5.36 1.17
C GLU A 53 -23.46 -5.85 0.00
N ARG A 54 -22.85 -6.06 -1.18
CA ARG A 54 -23.56 -6.58 -2.35
C ARG A 54 -24.19 -7.95 -2.08
N LYS A 55 -23.47 -8.84 -1.42
CA LYS A 55 -23.99 -10.17 -1.05
C LYS A 55 -25.14 -10.10 -0.06
N GLN A 56 -25.10 -9.16 0.87
CA GLN A 56 -26.21 -8.93 1.81
C GLN A 56 -27.46 -8.43 1.08
N TYR A 57 -27.31 -7.48 0.13
CA TYR A 57 -28.43 -7.04 -0.71
C TYR A 57 -28.99 -8.19 -1.55
N GLU A 58 -28.14 -8.92 -2.28
CA GLU A 58 -28.56 -10.08 -3.08
C GLU A 58 -29.31 -11.12 -2.22
N TRP A 59 -28.88 -11.34 -0.97
CA TRP A 59 -29.54 -12.29 -0.08
C TRP A 59 -30.86 -11.77 0.46
N LYS A 60 -30.93 -10.47 0.79
CA LYS A 60 -32.16 -9.82 1.22
C LYS A 60 -33.22 -9.88 0.13
N ASP A 61 -32.88 -9.51 -1.10
CA ASP A 61 -33.80 -9.53 -2.24
C ASP A 61 -34.38 -10.94 -2.45
N ARG A 62 -33.54 -11.97 -2.34
CA ARG A 62 -33.98 -13.38 -2.43
C ARG A 62 -34.93 -13.81 -1.31
N ILE A 63 -34.75 -13.30 -0.10
CA ILE A 63 -35.67 -13.57 1.01
C ILE A 63 -36.99 -12.87 0.75
N ASP A 64 -36.96 -11.60 0.34
CA ASP A 64 -38.15 -10.81 0.06
C ASP A 64 -38.96 -11.41 -1.10
N GLU A 65 -38.31 -11.94 -2.14
CA GLU A 65 -38.97 -12.72 -3.20
C GLU A 65 -39.65 -13.99 -2.65
N ALA A 66 -38.95 -14.78 -1.84
CA ALA A 66 -39.48 -16.05 -1.31
C ALA A 66 -40.59 -15.88 -0.27
N VAL A 67 -40.69 -14.72 0.38
CA VAL A 67 -41.73 -14.40 1.38
C VAL A 67 -42.98 -13.78 0.74
N ASN A 68 -42.84 -13.16 -0.43
CA ASN A 68 -43.96 -12.51 -1.14
C ASN A 68 -44.59 -13.38 -2.24
N GLU A 69 -44.16 -14.64 -2.41
CA GLU A 69 -44.87 -15.72 -3.13
C GLU A 69 -45.92 -16.40 -2.25
#